data_AF-A0AAP4K8A1-F1
#
_entry.id   AF-A0AAP4K8A1-F1
#
_cell.length_a   1.000
_cell.length_b   1.000
_cell.length_c   1.000
_cell.angle_alpha   90.00
_cell.angle_beta   90.00
_cell.angle_gamma   90.00
#
_symmetry.space_group_name_H-M   'P 1'
#
loop_
_entity.id
_entity.type
_entity.pdbx_description
1 polymer ?
#
loop_
_entity_poly.entity_id
_entity_poly.type
_entity_poly.pdbx_seq_one_letter_code
_entity_poly.pdbx_strand_id
1 'polypeptide(L)'
;MDLTQLRIRRLELDDTRLLFTLANGIRIDEPIKAQRLLLKATPPQRAQWQLTDDGFGVNWPAVAPPTDEGLLNMPELLWRRRSARAQTKLTALRGRMDALSPGERELVALARLDADMSESGYARYFDRWDAATRRDALQGLGAMGAAQARQAIEGLGTVFERLEEDPNLLSIEDILDAMSETDRQRVDGWEEVYYRRSGELARLGLTHYGVDKA
;
A
#
# COMPACT_ATOMS: atom_id res chain seq x y z
N MET A 1 -7.25 -16.31 -1.28
CA MET A 1 -8.66 -16.01 -0.96
C MET A 1 -9.36 -15.57 -2.24
N ASP A 2 -10.63 -15.94 -2.46
CA ASP A 2 -11.42 -15.41 -3.59
C ASP A 2 -11.84 -13.97 -3.29
N LEU A 3 -11.31 -13.01 -4.06
CA LEU A 3 -11.60 -11.59 -3.84
C LEU A 3 -13.05 -11.22 -4.16
N THR A 4 -13.79 -11.99 -4.96
CA THR A 4 -15.20 -11.64 -5.26
C THR A 4 -16.07 -11.61 -4.01
N GLN A 5 -15.63 -12.28 -2.94
CA GLN A 5 -16.22 -12.25 -1.62
C GLN A 5 -16.09 -10.90 -0.90
N LEU A 6 -15.21 -10.00 -1.38
CA LEU A 6 -15.02 -8.64 -0.87
C LEU A 6 -15.83 -7.59 -1.64
N ARG A 7 -16.65 -7.98 -2.62
CA ARG A 7 -17.54 -7.05 -3.33
C ARG A 7 -18.52 -6.39 -2.38
N ILE A 8 -18.78 -5.11 -2.61
CA ILE A 8 -19.73 -4.30 -1.85
C ILE A 8 -21.14 -4.77 -2.20
N ARG A 9 -21.90 -5.22 -1.20
CA ARG A 9 -23.31 -5.58 -1.35
C ARG A 9 -24.25 -4.48 -0.90
N ARG A 10 -23.84 -3.74 0.11
CA ARG A 10 -24.61 -2.63 0.67
C ARG A 10 -23.66 -1.54 1.17
N LEU A 11 -24.05 -0.31 0.93
CA LEU A 11 -23.46 0.88 1.52
C LEU A 11 -24.58 1.66 2.21
N GLU A 12 -24.39 1.93 3.50
CA GLU A 12 -25.21 2.82 4.29
C GLU A 12 -24.35 4.00 4.76
N LEU A 13 -24.94 5.18 4.88
CA LEU A 13 -24.22 6.36 5.34
C LEU A 13 -24.99 6.99 6.50
N ASP A 14 -24.26 7.42 7.52
CA ASP A 14 -24.73 8.41 8.49
C ASP A 14 -23.88 9.70 8.38
N ASP A 15 -24.12 10.66 9.26
CA ASP A 15 -23.43 11.96 9.23
C ASP A 15 -21.90 11.85 9.37
N THR A 16 -21.42 10.74 9.94
CA THR A 16 -20.02 10.53 10.37
C THR A 16 -19.36 9.27 9.81
N ARG A 17 -20.13 8.29 9.32
CA ARG A 17 -19.63 6.97 8.91
C ARG A 17 -20.18 6.53 7.55
N LEU A 18 -19.35 5.73 6.87
CA LEU A 18 -19.71 4.85 5.76
C LEU A 18 -19.74 3.42 6.30
N LEU A 19 -20.87 2.75 6.18
CA LEU A 19 -21.06 1.38 6.64
C LEU A 19 -21.25 0.47 5.42
N PHE A 20 -20.22 -0.32 5.12
CA PHE A 20 -20.26 -1.29 4.04
C PHE A 20 -20.62 -2.67 4.58
N THR A 21 -21.41 -3.43 3.81
CA THR A 21 -21.54 -4.88 3.97
C THR A 21 -21.01 -5.55 2.71
N LEU A 22 -20.04 -6.45 2.89
CA LEU A 22 -19.39 -7.17 1.80
C LEU A 22 -20.09 -8.49 1.50
N ALA A 23 -19.77 -9.12 0.37
CA ALA A 23 -20.40 -10.36 -0.07
C ALA A 23 -20.16 -11.56 0.87
N ASN A 24 -19.06 -11.56 1.63
CA ASN A 24 -18.82 -12.53 2.72
C ASN A 24 -19.49 -12.17 4.06
N GLY A 25 -20.29 -11.11 4.10
CA GLY A 25 -20.98 -10.65 5.31
C GLY A 25 -20.12 -9.80 6.25
N ILE A 26 -18.83 -9.57 5.95
CA ILE A 26 -18.01 -8.65 6.73
C ILE A 26 -18.60 -7.24 6.64
N ARG A 27 -18.67 -6.57 7.80
CA ARG A 27 -19.10 -5.17 7.90
C ARG A 27 -17.88 -4.28 8.09
N ILE A 28 -17.75 -3.27 7.24
CA ILE A 28 -16.67 -2.30 7.29
C ILE A 28 -17.26 -0.95 7.68
N ASP A 29 -16.80 -0.45 8.82
CA ASP A 29 -17.13 0.87 9.32
C ASP A 29 -15.98 1.83 9.05
N GLU A 30 -16.14 2.72 8.07
CA GLU A 30 -15.15 3.71 7.65
C GLU A 30 -15.62 5.11 8.06
N PRO A 31 -14.85 5.83 8.90
CA PRO A 31 -15.23 7.18 9.30
C PRO A 31 -15.07 8.16 8.13
N ILE A 32 -16.07 9.00 7.88
CA ILE A 32 -16.07 9.98 6.77
C ILE A 32 -14.88 10.94 6.87
N LYS A 33 -14.41 11.26 8.09
CA LYS A 33 -13.22 12.10 8.29
C LYS A 33 -11.92 11.51 7.71
N ALA A 34 -11.86 10.20 7.47
CA ALA A 34 -10.71 9.57 6.78
C ALA A 34 -10.75 9.80 5.26
N GLN A 35 -11.87 10.28 4.72
CA GLN A 35 -12.12 10.47 3.29
C GLN A 35 -12.22 11.96 2.99
N ARG A 36 -11.08 12.60 2.67
CA ARG A 36 -10.95 14.07 2.55
C ARG A 36 -12.02 14.73 1.69
N LEU A 37 -12.37 14.11 0.55
CA LEU A 37 -13.38 14.66 -0.36
C LEU A 37 -14.81 14.49 0.18
N LEU A 38 -15.12 13.34 0.79
CA LEU A 38 -16.43 13.09 1.39
C LEU A 38 -16.67 13.92 2.65
N LEU A 39 -15.63 14.19 3.43
CA LEU A 39 -15.69 15.09 4.59
C LEU A 39 -16.14 16.51 4.19
N LYS A 40 -15.71 16.98 3.02
CA LYS A 40 -16.08 18.30 2.49
C LYS A 40 -17.45 18.32 1.80
N ALA A 41 -18.01 17.16 1.51
CA ALA A 41 -19.26 17.03 0.79
C ALA A 41 -20.48 17.23 1.71
N THR A 42 -21.50 17.89 1.19
CA THR A 42 -22.80 18.01 1.86
C THR A 42 -23.51 16.66 1.95
N PRO A 43 -24.44 16.45 2.91
CA PRO A 43 -25.19 15.20 2.99
C PRO A 43 -25.91 14.82 1.68
N PRO A 44 -26.54 15.75 0.93
CA PRO A 44 -27.12 15.42 -0.38
C PRO A 44 -26.09 14.94 -1.41
N GLN A 45 -24.88 15.48 -1.43
CA GLN A 45 -23.81 15.01 -2.32
C GLN A 45 -23.33 13.60 -1.92
N ARG A 46 -23.23 13.33 -0.61
CA ARG A 46 -22.85 12.00 -0.09
C ARG A 46 -23.91 10.92 -0.34
N ALA A 47 -25.19 11.31 -0.45
CA ALA A 47 -26.26 10.37 -0.78
C ALA A 47 -26.22 9.89 -2.25
N GLN A 48 -25.54 10.63 -3.14
CA GLN A 48 -25.44 10.31 -4.56
C GLN A 48 -24.19 9.48 -4.86
N TRP A 49 -24.25 8.18 -4.56
CA TRP A 49 -23.17 7.24 -4.81
C TRP A 49 -23.54 6.19 -5.88
N GLN A 50 -22.51 5.61 -6.50
CA GLN A 50 -22.61 4.57 -7.52
C GLN A 50 -21.52 3.54 -7.29
N LEU A 51 -21.84 2.25 -7.38
CA LEU A 51 -20.82 1.20 -7.37
C LEU A 51 -20.09 1.18 -8.72
N THR A 52 -18.81 0.77 -8.68
CA THR A 52 -18.07 0.41 -9.90
C THR A 52 -18.61 -0.90 -10.48
N ASP A 53 -18.40 -1.13 -11.77
CA ASP A 53 -18.88 -2.32 -12.48
C ASP A 53 -18.32 -3.62 -11.90
N ASP A 54 -17.08 -3.59 -11.39
CA ASP A 54 -16.43 -4.75 -10.75
C ASP A 54 -16.97 -5.05 -9.34
N GLY A 55 -17.76 -4.13 -8.78
CA GLY A 55 -18.39 -4.20 -7.46
C GLY A 55 -17.45 -3.97 -6.28
N PHE A 56 -16.21 -3.51 -6.51
CA PHE A 56 -15.22 -3.28 -5.45
C PHE A 56 -15.12 -1.84 -5.01
N GLY A 57 -15.49 -0.90 -5.88
CA GLY A 57 -15.36 0.53 -5.67
C GLY A 57 -16.69 1.25 -5.53
N VAL A 58 -16.62 2.46 -4.98
CA VAL A 58 -17.74 3.40 -4.92
C VAL A 58 -17.30 4.77 -5.42
N ASN A 59 -18.09 5.33 -6.33
CA ASN A 59 -17.99 6.68 -6.83
C ASN A 59 -19.06 7.58 -6.21
N TRP A 60 -18.73 8.86 -6.03
CA TRP A 60 -19.68 9.92 -5.69
C TRP A 60 -19.62 11.00 -6.78
N PRO A 61 -20.40 10.88 -7.87
CA PRO A 61 -20.29 11.78 -9.03
C PRO A 61 -20.51 13.27 -8.68
N ALA A 62 -21.30 13.56 -7.64
CA ALA A 62 -21.52 14.92 -7.14
C ALA A 62 -20.34 15.49 -6.33
N VAL A 63 -19.30 14.69 -6.08
CA VAL A 63 -18.09 15.04 -5.32
C VAL A 63 -16.85 15.03 -6.22
N ALA A 64 -16.71 14.04 -7.11
CA ALA A 64 -15.60 13.93 -8.06
C ALA A 64 -16.01 13.13 -9.31
N PRO A 65 -15.33 13.33 -10.46
CA PRO A 65 -15.53 12.49 -11.65
C PRO A 65 -15.37 11.00 -11.32
N PRO A 66 -16.28 10.12 -11.77
CA PRO A 66 -16.15 8.68 -11.56
C PRO A 66 -14.89 8.09 -12.19
N THR A 67 -14.32 7.07 -11.54
CA THR A 67 -13.23 6.24 -12.08
C THR A 67 -13.63 4.76 -12.05
N ASP A 68 -12.93 3.94 -12.82
CA ASP A 68 -13.17 2.48 -12.87
C ASP A 68 -12.89 1.80 -11.52
N GLU A 69 -11.95 2.34 -10.73
CA GLU A 69 -11.59 1.81 -9.42
C GLU A 69 -12.48 2.33 -8.28
N GLY A 70 -13.19 3.43 -8.52
CA GLY A 70 -13.96 4.14 -7.51
C GLY A 70 -13.14 5.19 -6.75
N LEU A 71 -13.82 6.20 -6.21
CA LEU A 71 -13.23 7.13 -5.26
C LEU A 71 -12.77 6.43 -3.96
N LEU A 72 -13.48 5.37 -3.58
CA LEU A 72 -13.09 4.45 -2.52
C LEU A 72 -13.08 3.02 -3.07
N ASN A 73 -11.97 2.31 -2.91
CA ASN A 73 -11.81 0.93 -3.36
C ASN A 73 -11.66 -0.03 -2.17
N MET A 74 -12.47 -1.09 -2.12
CA MET A 74 -12.53 -1.98 -0.94
C MET A 74 -11.27 -2.84 -0.74
N PRO A 75 -10.68 -3.49 -1.77
CA PRO A 75 -9.36 -4.10 -1.66
C PRO A 75 -8.30 -3.17 -1.08
N GLU A 76 -8.18 -1.94 -1.59
CA GLU A 76 -7.21 -0.95 -1.07
C GLU A 76 -7.47 -0.60 0.41
N LEU A 77 -8.73 -0.35 0.76
CA LEU A 77 -9.11 -0.05 2.14
C LEU A 77 -8.78 -1.19 3.11
N LEU A 78 -9.09 -2.43 2.73
CA LEU A 78 -8.84 -3.61 3.55
C LEU A 78 -7.36 -3.90 3.67
N TRP A 79 -6.60 -3.74 2.59
CA TRP A 79 -5.15 -3.88 2.60
C TRP A 79 -4.49 -2.85 3.53
N ARG A 80 -4.86 -1.58 3.41
CA ARG A 80 -4.39 -0.52 4.31
C ARG A 80 -4.67 -0.85 5.78
N ARG A 81 -5.87 -1.34 6.10
CA ARG A 81 -6.23 -1.75 7.47
C ARG A 81 -5.39 -2.92 7.97
N ARG A 82 -5.19 -3.93 7.12
CA ARG A 82 -4.40 -5.12 7.43
C ARG A 82 -2.95 -4.75 7.76
N SER A 83 -2.33 -3.93 6.93
CA SER A 83 -0.97 -3.44 7.11
C SER A 83 -0.84 -2.51 8.34
N ALA A 84 -1.80 -1.59 8.53
CA ALA A 84 -1.84 -0.70 9.69
C ALA A 84 -1.98 -1.46 11.02
N ARG A 85 -2.66 -2.61 11.04
CA ARG A 85 -2.73 -3.47 12.23
C ARG A 85 -1.38 -4.07 12.60
N ALA A 86 -0.62 -4.54 11.63
CA ALA A 86 0.74 -5.03 11.86
C ALA A 86 1.64 -3.91 12.43
N GLN A 87 1.53 -2.70 11.87
CA GLN A 87 2.23 -1.52 12.37
C GLN A 87 1.82 -1.16 13.82
N THR A 88 0.52 -1.24 14.13
CA THR A 88 0.00 -1.02 15.49
C THR A 88 0.57 -2.04 16.47
N LYS A 89 0.66 -3.31 16.07
CA LYS A 89 1.27 -4.36 16.90
C LYS A 89 2.76 -4.10 17.13
N LEU A 90 3.50 -3.67 16.11
CA LEU A 90 4.89 -3.28 16.25
C LEU A 90 5.07 -2.15 17.27
N THR A 91 4.22 -1.13 17.20
CA THR A 91 4.21 -0.03 18.17
C THR A 91 3.96 -0.54 19.60
N ALA A 92 3.00 -1.43 19.79
CA ALA A 92 2.73 -2.06 21.09
C ALA A 92 3.94 -2.88 21.61
N LEU A 93 4.71 -3.47 20.69
CA LEU A 93 5.96 -4.19 20.99
C LEU A 93 7.19 -3.27 21.09
N ARG A 94 6.99 -1.94 21.08
CA ARG A 94 8.03 -0.90 21.17
C ARG A 94 9.07 -1.01 20.05
N GLY A 95 8.63 -1.31 18.84
CA GLY A 95 9.51 -1.37 17.66
C GLY A 95 10.31 -2.68 17.52
N ARG A 96 10.07 -3.67 18.39
CA ARG A 96 10.75 -4.98 18.31
C ARG A 96 10.22 -5.85 17.17
N MET A 97 10.85 -5.73 16.01
CA MET A 97 10.54 -6.51 14.79
C MET A 97 10.71 -8.02 15.02
N ASP A 98 11.72 -8.43 15.79
CA ASP A 98 12.01 -9.82 16.15
C ASP A 98 10.89 -10.49 16.98
N ALA A 99 10.08 -9.69 17.68
CA ALA A 99 8.92 -10.16 18.43
C ALA A 99 7.65 -10.34 17.58
N LEU A 100 7.67 -9.95 16.31
CA LEU A 100 6.60 -10.20 15.35
C LEU A 100 6.75 -11.59 14.71
N SER A 101 5.63 -12.19 14.30
CA SER A 101 5.67 -13.36 13.43
C SER A 101 6.25 -13.00 12.04
N PRO A 102 6.75 -13.97 11.25
CA PRO A 102 7.28 -13.69 9.91
C PRO A 102 6.31 -12.89 9.02
N GLY A 103 5.06 -13.34 8.91
CA GLY A 103 4.05 -12.64 8.11
C GLY A 103 3.70 -11.23 8.63
N GLU A 104 3.86 -10.98 9.94
CA GLU A 104 3.68 -9.62 10.48
C GLU A 104 4.88 -8.71 10.17
N ARG A 105 6.10 -9.25 10.16
CA ARG A 105 7.28 -8.49 9.70
C ARG A 105 7.17 -8.13 8.23
N GLU A 106 6.75 -9.09 7.40
CA GLU A 106 6.49 -8.88 5.97
C GLU A 106 5.44 -7.77 5.77
N LEU A 107 4.30 -7.82 6.48
CA LEU A 107 3.27 -6.77 6.41
C LEU A 107 3.77 -5.38 6.83
N VAL A 108 4.57 -5.29 7.90
CA VAL A 108 5.20 -4.03 8.30
C VAL A 108 6.17 -3.53 7.22
N ALA A 109 7.01 -4.42 6.70
CA ALA A 109 8.01 -4.07 5.71
C ALA A 109 7.39 -3.60 4.39
N LEU A 110 6.31 -4.26 3.94
CA LEU A 110 5.51 -3.85 2.79
C LEU A 110 4.84 -2.47 3.02
N ALA A 111 4.32 -2.22 4.24
CA ALA A 111 3.72 -0.92 4.57
C ALA A 111 4.74 0.23 4.54
N ARG A 112 5.95 -0.02 5.03
CA ARG A 112 7.07 0.94 4.99
C ARG A 112 7.52 1.21 3.56
N LEU A 113 7.63 0.17 2.75
CA LEU A 113 7.92 0.29 1.32
C LEU A 113 6.89 1.16 0.61
N ASP A 114 5.60 0.86 0.80
CA ASP A 114 4.51 1.61 0.16
C ASP A 114 4.50 3.08 0.58
N ALA A 115 4.68 3.36 1.88
CA ALA A 115 4.74 4.73 2.39
C ALA A 115 5.90 5.53 1.78
N ASP A 116 7.11 4.98 1.78
CA ASP A 116 8.25 5.71 1.24
C ASP A 116 8.17 5.83 -0.29
N MET A 117 7.78 4.78 -1.02
CA MET A 117 7.64 4.86 -2.48
C MET A 117 6.55 5.86 -2.90
N SER A 118 5.45 5.96 -2.17
CA SER A 118 4.35 6.88 -2.52
C SER A 118 4.58 8.33 -2.10
N GLU A 119 5.30 8.57 -1.00
CA GLU A 119 5.45 9.93 -0.43
C GLU A 119 6.83 10.55 -0.68
N SER A 120 7.87 9.71 -0.75
CA SER A 120 9.26 10.14 -0.57
C SER A 120 10.25 9.57 -1.62
N GLY A 121 9.82 8.59 -2.42
CA GLY A 121 10.62 7.90 -3.43
C GLY A 121 11.55 6.82 -2.87
N TYR A 122 12.14 6.06 -3.79
CA TYR A 122 13.03 4.93 -3.49
C TYR A 122 14.23 5.30 -2.62
N ALA A 123 14.87 6.45 -2.83
CA ALA A 123 16.08 6.84 -2.09
C ALA A 123 15.82 6.90 -0.58
N ARG A 124 14.67 7.43 -0.17
CA ARG A 124 14.25 7.48 1.23
C ARG A 124 13.96 6.12 1.82
N TYR A 125 13.44 5.19 1.02
CA TYR A 125 13.24 3.81 1.45
C TYR A 125 14.55 3.12 1.80
N PHE A 126 15.59 3.26 0.96
CA PHE A 126 16.91 2.66 1.19
C PHE A 126 17.69 3.32 2.33
N ASP A 127 17.55 4.65 2.48
CA ASP A 127 18.13 5.44 3.58
C ASP A 127 17.54 5.08 4.96
N ARG A 128 16.20 4.92 5.04
CA ARG A 128 15.50 4.75 6.33
C ARG A 128 15.52 3.34 6.89
N TRP A 129 15.58 2.32 6.02
CA TRP A 129 15.33 0.94 6.43
C TRP A 129 16.53 0.02 6.23
N ASP A 130 16.83 -0.70 7.29
CA ASP A 130 17.91 -1.68 7.32
C ASP A 130 17.70 -2.85 6.35
N ALA A 131 18.79 -3.57 6.07
CA ALA A 131 18.78 -4.73 5.17
C ALA A 131 17.81 -5.83 5.62
N ALA A 132 17.52 -5.95 6.92
CA ALA A 132 16.55 -6.90 7.44
C ALA A 132 15.12 -6.53 7.04
N THR A 133 14.72 -5.27 7.24
CA THR A 133 13.40 -4.75 6.81
C THR A 133 13.25 -4.84 5.29
N ARG A 134 14.29 -4.47 4.52
CA ARG A 134 14.28 -4.59 3.06
C ARG A 134 14.07 -6.05 2.60
N ARG A 135 14.75 -6.99 3.27
CA ARG A 135 14.58 -8.44 3.00
C ARG A 135 13.17 -8.93 3.31
N ASP A 136 12.60 -8.52 4.44
CA ASP A 136 11.22 -8.88 4.80
C ASP A 136 10.21 -8.32 3.75
N ALA A 137 10.43 -7.13 3.18
CA ALA A 137 9.60 -6.60 2.11
C ALA A 137 9.69 -7.45 0.83
N LEU A 138 10.91 -7.83 0.41
CA LEU A 138 11.13 -8.70 -0.74
C LEU A 138 10.52 -10.09 -0.56
N GLN A 139 10.62 -10.65 0.65
CA GLN A 139 9.94 -11.90 1.02
C GLN A 139 8.42 -11.75 0.90
N GLY A 140 7.87 -10.66 1.43
CA GLY A 140 6.44 -10.37 1.36
C GLY A 140 5.92 -10.23 -0.08
N LEU A 141 6.64 -9.49 -0.94
CA LEU A 141 6.33 -9.36 -2.37
C LEU A 141 6.41 -10.71 -3.08
N GLY A 142 7.40 -11.54 -2.73
CA GLY A 142 7.53 -12.90 -3.24
C GLY A 142 6.36 -13.80 -2.81
N ALA A 143 5.99 -13.76 -1.53
CA ALA A 143 4.95 -14.60 -0.94
C ALA A 143 3.56 -14.32 -1.55
N MET A 144 3.25 -13.05 -1.82
CA MET A 144 2.02 -12.63 -2.48
C MET A 144 2.04 -12.79 -4.01
N GLY A 145 3.16 -13.23 -4.60
CA GLY A 145 3.29 -13.44 -6.04
C GLY A 145 3.51 -12.17 -6.86
N ALA A 146 3.91 -11.06 -6.24
CA ALA A 146 4.16 -9.78 -6.90
C ALA A 146 5.55 -9.74 -7.58
N ALA A 147 5.79 -10.66 -8.51
CA ALA A 147 7.12 -10.92 -9.08
C ALA A 147 7.79 -9.68 -9.72
N GLN A 148 7.03 -8.88 -10.48
CA GLN A 148 7.56 -7.69 -11.14
C GLN A 148 7.86 -6.56 -10.15
N ALA A 149 6.99 -6.33 -9.17
CA ALA A 149 7.26 -5.35 -8.11
C ALA A 149 8.48 -5.77 -7.27
N ARG A 150 8.61 -7.06 -6.96
CA ARG A 150 9.79 -7.61 -6.30
C ARG A 150 11.06 -7.35 -7.11
N GLN A 151 11.04 -7.66 -8.40
CA GLN A 151 12.18 -7.44 -9.29
C GLN A 151 12.57 -5.97 -9.35
N ALA A 152 11.59 -5.05 -9.36
CA ALA A 152 11.86 -3.62 -9.31
C ALA A 152 12.61 -3.21 -8.02
N ILE A 153 12.16 -3.69 -6.86
CA ILE A 153 12.83 -3.38 -5.58
C ILE A 153 14.22 -4.02 -5.50
N GLU A 154 14.40 -5.26 -5.97
CA GLU A 154 15.72 -5.91 -6.07
C GLU A 154 16.65 -5.13 -7.03
N GLY A 155 16.11 -4.67 -8.16
CA GLY A 155 16.83 -3.87 -9.15
C GLY A 155 17.28 -2.52 -8.62
N LEU A 156 16.40 -1.81 -7.90
CA LEU A 156 16.74 -0.58 -7.18
C LEU A 156 17.82 -0.86 -6.13
N GLY A 157 17.64 -1.91 -5.32
CA GLY A 157 18.59 -2.28 -4.28
C GLY A 157 19.99 -2.57 -4.81
N THR A 158 20.11 -3.22 -5.97
CA THR A 158 21.40 -3.50 -6.61
C THR A 158 22.17 -2.21 -6.97
N VAL A 159 21.46 -1.14 -7.35
CA VAL A 159 22.08 0.16 -7.63
C VAL A 159 22.59 0.81 -6.34
N PHE A 160 21.79 0.75 -5.26
CA PHE A 160 22.13 1.32 -3.96
C PHE A 160 23.26 0.58 -3.26
N GLU A 161 23.19 -0.75 -3.16
CA GLU A 161 24.18 -1.56 -2.46
C GLU A 161 25.60 -1.32 -3.03
N ARG A 162 25.73 -1.22 -4.36
CA ARG A 162 27.01 -0.89 -5.00
C ARG A 162 27.55 0.49 -4.63
N LEU A 163 26.67 1.46 -4.34
CA LEU A 163 27.06 2.81 -3.93
C LEU A 163 27.28 2.90 -2.41
N GLU A 164 26.52 2.16 -1.60
CA GLU A 164 26.73 2.02 -0.15
C GLU A 164 28.10 1.38 0.18
N GLU A 165 28.69 0.62 -0.75
CA GLU A 165 30.04 0.05 -0.60
C GLU A 165 31.17 1.08 -0.73
N ASP A 166 30.93 2.29 -1.26
CA ASP A 166 31.94 3.35 -1.34
C ASP A 166 32.03 4.10 0.01
N PRO A 167 33.15 3.98 0.75
CA PRO A 167 33.30 4.62 2.06
C PRO A 167 33.32 6.15 2.01
N ASN A 168 33.40 6.76 0.82
CA ASN A 168 33.37 8.21 0.65
C ASN A 168 31.94 8.76 0.49
N LEU A 169 30.94 7.90 0.29
CA LEU A 169 29.53 8.30 0.21
C LEU A 169 28.89 8.17 1.59
N LEU A 170 28.82 9.29 2.31
CA LEU A 170 28.44 9.32 3.72
C LEU A 170 26.95 9.59 3.95
N SER A 171 26.22 9.96 2.90
CA SER A 171 24.81 10.30 2.93
C SER A 171 24.07 9.83 1.68
N ILE A 172 22.73 9.79 1.76
CA ILE A 172 21.88 9.50 0.61
C ILE A 172 22.03 10.55 -0.50
N GLU A 173 22.25 11.81 -0.14
CA GLU A 173 22.53 12.87 -1.10
C GLU A 173 23.85 12.63 -1.84
N ASP A 174 24.91 12.21 -1.15
CA ASP A 174 26.19 11.84 -1.79
C ASP A 174 26.01 10.68 -2.78
N ILE A 175 25.21 9.68 -2.39
CA ILE A 175 24.87 8.53 -3.25
C ILE A 175 24.17 9.00 -4.53
N LEU A 176 23.17 9.87 -4.41
CA LEU A 176 22.42 10.40 -5.54
C LEU A 176 23.30 11.26 -6.47
N ASP A 177 24.18 12.08 -5.91
CA ASP A 177 25.10 12.92 -6.68
C ASP A 177 26.19 12.07 -7.40
N ALA A 178 26.58 10.95 -6.81
CA ALA A 178 27.55 10.02 -7.39
C ALA A 178 26.96 9.11 -8.49
N MET A 179 25.63 9.06 -8.65
CA MET A 179 24.99 8.23 -9.66
C MET A 179 25.42 8.63 -11.07
N SER A 180 25.94 7.65 -11.82
CA SER A 180 26.18 7.84 -13.25
C SER A 180 24.85 7.98 -14.00
N GLU A 181 24.91 8.51 -15.23
CA GLU A 181 23.72 8.58 -16.09
C GLU A 181 23.10 7.20 -16.33
N THR A 182 23.92 6.15 -16.43
CA THR A 182 23.44 4.77 -16.56
C THR A 182 22.72 4.29 -15.30
N ASP A 183 23.14 4.73 -14.12
CA ASP A 183 22.47 4.35 -12.87
C ASP A 183 21.13 5.07 -12.72
N ARG A 184 21.06 6.35 -13.10
CA ARG A 184 19.81 7.12 -13.12
C ARG A 184 18.79 6.47 -14.05
N GLN A 185 19.19 6.11 -15.27
CA GLN A 185 18.32 5.42 -16.22
C GLN A 185 17.83 4.06 -15.70
N ARG A 186 18.67 3.32 -14.96
CA ARG A 186 18.26 2.05 -14.33
C ARG A 186 17.24 2.26 -13.24
N VAL A 187 17.46 3.26 -12.38
CA VAL A 187 16.52 3.62 -11.32
C VAL A 187 15.18 4.02 -11.92
N ASP A 188 15.17 4.93 -12.89
CA ASP A 188 13.95 5.40 -13.55
C ASP A 188 13.16 4.22 -14.13
N GLY A 189 13.86 3.30 -14.81
CA GLY A 189 13.26 2.09 -15.37
C GLY A 189 12.63 1.18 -14.30
N TRP A 190 13.27 1.02 -13.14
CA TRP A 190 12.72 0.20 -12.06
C TRP A 190 11.57 0.89 -11.32
N GLU A 191 11.66 2.19 -11.09
CA GLU A 191 10.56 2.97 -10.53
C GLU A 191 9.31 2.87 -11.41
N GLU A 192 9.46 3.01 -12.74
CA GLU A 192 8.36 2.86 -13.67
C GLU A 192 7.70 1.47 -13.55
N VAL A 193 8.52 0.41 -13.45
CA VAL A 193 8.01 -0.95 -13.22
C VAL A 193 7.26 -1.03 -11.89
N TYR A 194 7.81 -0.48 -10.81
CA TYR A 194 7.16 -0.51 -9.50
C TYR A 194 5.80 0.21 -9.54
N TYR A 195 5.76 1.48 -9.98
CA TYR A 195 4.54 2.27 -9.98
C TYR A 195 3.46 1.70 -10.92
N ARG A 196 3.84 1.07 -12.02
CA ARG A 196 2.88 0.38 -12.90
C ARG A 196 2.24 -0.84 -12.22
N ARG A 197 2.93 -1.47 -11.28
CA ARG A 197 2.50 -2.72 -10.62
C ARG A 197 1.98 -2.52 -9.21
N SER A 198 2.21 -1.37 -8.59
CA SER A 198 1.83 -1.08 -7.20
C SER A 198 0.31 -1.19 -6.98
N GLY A 199 -0.50 -0.81 -7.96
CA GLY A 199 -1.97 -0.92 -7.89
C GLY A 199 -2.51 -2.35 -7.79
N GLU A 200 -1.69 -3.37 -8.04
CA GLU A 200 -2.09 -4.77 -7.86
C GLU A 200 -1.80 -5.32 -6.45
N LEU A 201 -0.97 -4.60 -5.68
CA LEU A 201 -0.43 -5.12 -4.42
C LEU A 201 -1.51 -5.38 -3.39
N ALA A 202 -2.54 -4.54 -3.29
CA ALA A 202 -3.63 -4.76 -2.35
C ALA A 202 -4.37 -6.08 -2.65
N ARG A 203 -4.68 -6.35 -3.93
CA ARG A 203 -5.39 -7.56 -4.35
C ARG A 203 -4.56 -8.82 -4.13
N LEU A 204 -3.28 -8.79 -4.51
CA LEU A 204 -2.34 -9.88 -4.29
C LEU A 204 -2.13 -10.13 -2.78
N GLY A 205 -1.95 -9.06 -2.01
CA GLY A 205 -1.73 -9.10 -0.57
C GLY A 205 -2.92 -9.71 0.17
N LEU A 206 -4.14 -9.27 -0.14
CA LEU A 206 -5.36 -9.85 0.44
C LEU A 206 -5.60 -11.30 0.00
N THR A 207 -5.17 -11.67 -1.20
CA THR A 207 -5.26 -13.07 -1.66
C THR A 207 -4.38 -13.99 -0.80
N HIS A 208 -3.20 -13.51 -0.42
CA HIS A 208 -2.21 -14.25 0.37
C HIS A 208 -2.46 -14.14 1.89
N TYR A 209 -2.43 -12.92 2.45
CA TYR A 209 -2.53 -12.67 3.89
C TYR A 209 -3.97 -12.66 4.43
N GLY A 210 -4.96 -12.64 3.53
CA GLY A 210 -6.37 -12.56 3.89
C GLY A 210 -6.78 -11.18 4.44
N VAL A 211 -8.04 -11.11 4.86
CA VAL A 211 -8.57 -10.00 5.65
C VAL A 211 -8.53 -10.34 7.14
N ASP A 212 -8.52 -9.31 7.97
CA ASP A 212 -8.78 -9.51 9.40
C ASP A 212 -10.16 -10.14 9.59
N LYS A 213 -10.23 -11.20 10.41
CA LYS A 213 -11.51 -11.68 10.91
C LYS A 213 -12.06 -10.62 11.86
N ALA A 214 -13.30 -10.19 11.62
CA ALA A 214 -14.05 -9.31 12.51
C ALA A 214 -14.19 -9.92 13.91
#